data_AF-F7YWW8-F1
#
_entry.id   AF-F7YWW8-F1
#
_cell.length_a   1.000
_cell.length_b   1.000
_cell.length_c   1.000
_cell.angle_alpha   90.00
_cell.angle_beta   90.00
_cell.angle_gamma   90.00
#
_symmetry.space_group_name_H-M   'P 1'
#
loop_
_entity.id
_entity.type
_entity.pdbx_description
1 polymer ?
#
loop_
_entity_poly.entity_id
_entity_poly.type
_entity_poly.pdbx_seq_one_letter_code
_entity_poly.pdbx_strand_id
1 'polypeptide(L)'
;MKFGISYFGNRMPWYVKEDLLNLKAAGFQTIVHTYSENDFQFYRETMKQIAQISKDLGFEIWADPWGWGGIFGGEAFSGFLQRNMDEAQVGNDGKRKGSVCFRSEKFKDYMKRWIDAVKEAGFDAIFWDEPHFYIPYPYSNFPTEWTCRCEKCKEAFKSKYNYEMPEVYNQDVSDFRHETAFQFFAEMSSYAKEKGLKNVICFLPKETDLFGIKDFESLAKLETIDDIGTDPYWMAFNLPMEPFVSETSKRIKELSEKYNKARHIWIQGFRVPKGREEELKEGFQIIKSFGIQHVLFWGVYACKHMSHIAPEDPDKTWEEILSIVSQNK
;
A
#
# COMPACT_ATOMS: atom_id res chain seq x y z
N MET A 1 -13.46 -11.91 -14.35
CA MET A 1 -12.78 -10.93 -13.47
C MET A 1 -11.64 -11.65 -12.78
N LYS A 2 -10.74 -10.92 -12.13
CA LYS A 2 -9.66 -11.47 -11.31
C LYS A 2 -9.82 -10.96 -9.88
N PHE A 3 -9.73 -11.87 -8.92
CA PHE A 3 -9.87 -11.53 -7.51
C PHE A 3 -8.55 -11.74 -6.77
N GLY A 4 -8.20 -10.76 -5.95
CA GLY A 4 -7.04 -10.82 -5.06
C GLY A 4 -7.42 -10.69 -3.59
N ILE A 5 -6.51 -11.10 -2.72
CA ILE A 5 -6.67 -10.91 -1.28
C ILE A 5 -5.32 -10.71 -0.60
N SER A 6 -5.26 -9.86 0.42
CA SER A 6 -4.07 -9.75 1.27
C SER A 6 -3.99 -10.90 2.26
N TYR A 7 -2.78 -11.44 2.44
CA TYR A 7 -2.49 -12.57 3.31
C TYR A 7 -1.39 -12.22 4.32
N PHE A 8 -1.73 -12.26 5.60
CA PHE A 8 -0.86 -11.90 6.71
C PHE A 8 -1.25 -12.64 8.01
N GLY A 9 -0.49 -12.39 9.08
CA GLY A 9 -0.76 -12.95 10.41
C GLY A 9 -0.18 -14.34 10.66
N ASN A 10 0.03 -15.15 9.62
CA ASN A 10 0.59 -16.49 9.73
C ASN A 10 1.84 -16.67 8.84
N ARG A 11 2.89 -17.26 9.42
CA ARG A 11 4.15 -17.63 8.75
C ARG A 11 4.50 -19.10 8.92
N MET A 12 3.57 -19.94 9.37
CA MET A 12 3.76 -21.39 9.51
C MET A 12 3.35 -22.07 8.19
N PRO A 13 4.30 -22.56 7.36
CA PRO A 13 4.02 -22.90 5.96
C PRO A 13 2.91 -23.95 5.74
N TRP A 14 2.72 -24.88 6.68
CA TRP A 14 1.66 -25.88 6.58
C TRP A 14 0.26 -25.28 6.70
N TYR A 15 0.04 -24.37 7.66
CA TYR A 15 -1.23 -23.66 7.78
C TYR A 15 -1.43 -22.67 6.62
N VAL A 16 -0.35 -22.02 6.18
CA VAL A 16 -0.40 -21.15 4.99
C VAL A 16 -0.87 -21.94 3.77
N LYS A 17 -0.37 -23.16 3.57
CA LYS A 17 -0.81 -24.02 2.48
C LYS A 17 -2.30 -24.36 2.57
N GLU A 18 -2.81 -24.69 3.76
CA GLU A 18 -4.24 -24.96 3.97
C GLU A 18 -5.10 -23.75 3.64
N ASP A 19 -4.70 -22.57 4.11
CA ASP A 19 -5.40 -21.32 3.79
C ASP A 19 -5.40 -21.04 2.28
N LEU A 20 -4.26 -21.18 1.62
CA LEU A 20 -4.13 -20.96 0.18
C LEU A 20 -4.96 -21.94 -0.64
N LEU A 21 -5.10 -23.20 -0.20
CA LEU A 21 -6.02 -24.17 -0.83
C LEU A 21 -7.48 -23.71 -0.71
N ASN A 22 -7.89 -23.23 0.46
CA ASN A 22 -9.24 -22.69 0.68
C ASN A 22 -9.50 -21.46 -0.18
N LEU A 23 -8.54 -20.53 -0.25
CA LEU A 23 -8.62 -19.35 -1.11
C LEU A 23 -8.68 -19.71 -2.59
N LYS A 24 -7.92 -20.73 -3.01
CA LYS A 24 -7.97 -21.21 -4.40
C LYS A 24 -9.33 -21.78 -4.74
N ALA A 25 -9.90 -22.60 -3.85
CA ALA A 25 -11.22 -23.20 -4.01
C ALA A 25 -12.34 -22.14 -4.02
N ALA A 26 -12.19 -21.07 -3.24
CA ALA A 26 -13.11 -19.93 -3.23
C ALA A 26 -13.09 -19.13 -4.55
N GLY A 27 -11.99 -19.21 -5.32
CA GLY A 27 -11.86 -18.53 -6.60
C GLY A 27 -10.99 -17.28 -6.56
N PHE A 28 -10.05 -17.16 -5.62
CA PHE A 28 -9.01 -16.14 -5.69
C PHE A 28 -7.90 -16.55 -6.68
N GLN A 29 -7.28 -15.57 -7.33
CA GLN A 29 -6.15 -15.77 -8.27
C GLN A 29 -4.90 -14.96 -7.91
N THR A 30 -5.04 -13.88 -7.14
CA THR A 30 -3.91 -13.06 -6.67
C THR A 30 -3.79 -13.16 -5.15
N ILE A 31 -2.58 -13.33 -4.63
CA ILE A 31 -2.30 -13.20 -3.20
C ILE A 31 -1.31 -12.07 -2.99
N VAL A 32 -1.67 -11.11 -2.14
CA VAL A 32 -0.77 -10.05 -1.70
C VAL A 32 -0.21 -10.46 -0.34
N HIS A 33 1.00 -11.00 -0.32
CA HIS A 33 1.65 -11.36 0.93
C HIS A 33 2.28 -10.13 1.54
N THR A 34 1.94 -9.84 2.79
CA THR A 34 2.71 -8.86 3.55
C THR A 34 4.12 -9.41 3.78
N TYR A 35 5.13 -8.59 3.52
CA TYR A 35 6.54 -8.92 3.68
C TYR A 35 7.21 -7.78 4.45
N SER A 36 6.83 -7.69 5.73
CA SER A 36 7.26 -6.66 6.66
C SER A 36 8.76 -6.71 6.98
N GLU A 37 9.27 -5.70 7.69
CA GLU A 37 10.65 -5.71 8.19
C GLU A 37 10.95 -6.89 9.12
N ASN A 38 9.96 -7.31 9.91
CA ASN A 38 10.08 -8.50 10.75
C ASN A 38 10.23 -9.77 9.90
N ASP A 39 9.44 -9.88 8.82
CA ASP A 39 9.54 -10.99 7.88
C ASP A 39 10.91 -11.01 7.18
N PHE A 40 11.39 -9.85 6.74
CA PHE A 40 12.71 -9.73 6.12
C PHE A 40 13.86 -9.98 7.09
N GLN A 41 13.71 -9.67 8.37
CA GLN A 41 14.77 -9.91 9.34
C GLN A 41 14.84 -11.37 9.78
N PHE A 42 13.69 -12.01 10.01
CA PHE A 42 13.63 -13.29 10.72
C PHE A 42 13.03 -14.44 9.91
N TYR A 43 12.33 -14.16 8.81
CA TYR A 43 11.53 -15.15 8.09
C TYR A 43 11.82 -15.18 6.57
N ARG A 44 12.97 -14.70 6.08
CA ARG A 44 13.28 -14.68 4.63
C ARG A 44 13.11 -16.03 3.94
N GLU A 45 13.71 -17.07 4.49
CA GLU A 45 13.60 -18.43 3.92
C GLU A 45 12.17 -18.97 4.02
N THR A 46 11.46 -18.63 5.11
CA THR A 46 10.05 -18.97 5.28
C THR A 46 9.17 -18.26 4.25
N MET A 47 9.42 -16.98 3.97
CA MET A 47 8.71 -16.22 2.94
C MET A 47 8.97 -16.78 1.54
N LYS A 48 10.19 -17.25 1.26
CA LYS A 48 10.50 -17.99 0.02
C LYS A 48 9.71 -19.30 -0.08
N GLN A 49 9.59 -20.05 1.02
CA GLN A 49 8.74 -21.26 1.04
C GLN A 49 7.26 -20.94 0.82
N ILE A 50 6.74 -19.90 1.47
CA ILE A 50 5.35 -19.44 1.31
C ILE A 50 5.07 -18.97 -0.13
N ALA A 51 6.00 -18.22 -0.72
CA ALA A 51 5.92 -17.80 -2.11
C ALA A 51 5.88 -19.03 -3.04
N GLN A 52 6.78 -20.01 -2.84
CA GLN A 52 6.78 -21.24 -3.63
C GLN A 52 5.46 -22.01 -3.51
N ILE A 53 4.92 -22.20 -2.29
CA ILE A 53 3.62 -22.85 -2.08
C ILE A 53 2.51 -22.11 -2.86
N SER A 54 2.52 -20.78 -2.82
CA SER A 54 1.54 -19.97 -3.53
C SER A 54 1.66 -20.14 -5.06
N LYS A 55 2.88 -20.15 -5.59
CA LYS A 55 3.14 -20.38 -7.02
C LYS A 55 2.73 -21.79 -7.46
N ASP A 56 3.02 -22.82 -6.66
CA ASP A 56 2.66 -24.21 -6.93
C ASP A 56 1.14 -24.40 -7.01
N LEU A 57 0.38 -23.61 -6.25
CA LEU A 57 -1.08 -23.56 -6.30
C LEU A 57 -1.62 -22.67 -7.44
N GLY A 58 -0.74 -22.09 -8.25
CA GLY A 58 -1.07 -21.30 -9.43
C GLY A 58 -1.62 -19.92 -9.11
N PHE A 59 -1.17 -19.28 -8.02
CA PHE A 59 -1.46 -17.87 -7.75
C PHE A 59 -0.47 -16.94 -8.48
N GLU A 60 -0.94 -15.76 -8.88
CA GLU A 60 -0.07 -14.60 -9.00
C GLU A 60 0.18 -14.05 -7.61
N ILE A 61 1.43 -13.72 -7.27
CA ILE A 61 1.79 -13.26 -5.93
C ILE A 61 2.50 -11.91 -5.95
N TRP A 62 2.03 -11.03 -5.07
CA TRP A 62 2.60 -9.70 -4.88
C TRP A 62 3.20 -9.60 -3.48
N ALA A 63 4.33 -8.91 -3.36
CA ALA A 63 4.94 -8.60 -2.08
C ALA A 63 4.61 -7.17 -1.67
N ASP A 64 4.05 -7.03 -0.47
CA ASP A 64 3.70 -5.75 0.13
C ASP A 64 4.74 -5.38 1.22
N PRO A 65 5.43 -4.23 1.12
CA PRO A 65 6.35 -3.72 2.15
C PRO A 65 5.59 -3.17 3.36
N TRP A 66 4.75 -4.01 3.98
CA TRP A 66 3.77 -3.65 4.98
C TRP A 66 4.41 -2.97 6.20
N GLY A 67 4.04 -1.72 6.47
CA GLY A 67 4.58 -0.86 7.52
C GLY A 67 6.06 -0.47 7.37
N TRP A 68 6.68 -0.79 6.23
CA TRP A 68 8.13 -0.70 6.05
C TRP A 68 8.62 0.75 6.09
N GLY A 69 9.59 1.05 6.96
CA GLY A 69 10.07 2.40 7.22
C GLY A 69 9.02 3.38 7.77
N GLY A 70 7.79 2.92 8.06
CA GLY A 70 6.66 3.77 8.40
C GLY A 70 6.22 4.72 7.27
N ILE A 71 6.49 4.37 6.01
CA ILE A 71 6.13 5.18 4.81
C ILE A 71 5.21 4.44 3.84
N PHE A 72 4.79 3.23 4.19
CA PHE A 72 3.84 2.40 3.46
C PHE A 72 2.69 2.02 4.40
N GLY A 73 1.54 1.69 3.84
CA GLY A 73 0.35 1.24 4.58
C GLY A 73 0.64 0.08 5.52
N GLY A 74 -0.15 -0.01 6.60
CA GLY A 74 -0.20 -1.21 7.44
C GLY A 74 -0.01 -1.07 8.95
N GLU A 75 -0.35 -2.16 9.65
CA GLU A 75 -0.29 -2.30 11.10
C GLU A 75 1.05 -2.83 11.61
N ALA A 76 1.98 -3.18 10.72
CA ALA A 76 3.32 -3.64 11.10
C ALA A 76 4.22 -2.49 11.57
N PHE A 77 5.02 -2.74 12.61
CA PHE A 77 6.00 -1.76 13.08
C PHE A 77 7.27 -1.76 12.22
N SER A 78 7.84 -0.58 12.01
CA SER A 78 9.20 -0.43 11.45
C SER A 78 10.26 -0.58 12.55
N GLY A 79 11.07 -1.64 12.45
CA GLY A 79 12.27 -1.85 13.25
C GLY A 79 13.50 -1.07 12.73
N PHE A 80 13.47 -0.59 11.50
CA PHE A 80 14.54 0.19 10.87
C PHE A 80 14.80 1.46 11.68
N LEU A 81 13.76 2.21 12.03
CA LEU A 81 13.91 3.45 12.79
C LEU A 81 14.47 3.22 14.20
N GLN A 82 14.12 2.11 14.85
CA GLN A 82 14.67 1.76 16.17
C GLN A 82 16.21 1.69 16.17
N ARG A 83 16.82 1.34 15.03
CA ARG A 83 18.28 1.23 14.86
C ARG A 83 18.89 2.42 14.11
N ASN A 84 18.05 3.29 13.55
CA ASN A 84 18.44 4.36 12.63
C ASN A 84 17.62 5.63 12.87
N MET A 85 17.46 6.03 14.13
CA MET A 85 16.62 7.18 14.51
C MET A 85 17.04 8.49 13.83
N ASP A 86 18.30 8.62 13.41
CA ASP A 86 18.80 9.79 12.68
C ASP A 86 18.32 9.85 11.21
N GLU A 87 17.73 8.76 10.71
CA GLU A 87 17.11 8.68 9.38
C GLU A 87 15.62 9.03 9.40
N ALA A 88 15.05 9.29 10.58
CA ALA A 88 13.65 9.67 10.74
C ALA A 88 13.32 10.99 10.05
N GLN A 89 12.06 11.11 9.61
CA GLN A 89 11.48 12.39 9.25
C GLN A 89 11.46 13.31 10.48
N VAL A 90 11.70 14.59 10.25
CA VAL A 90 11.63 15.63 11.30
C VAL A 90 10.48 16.56 10.97
N GLY A 91 9.62 16.82 11.94
CA GLY A 91 8.50 17.75 11.80
C GLY A 91 8.95 19.20 11.74
N ASN A 92 8.04 20.09 11.36
CA ASN A 92 8.26 21.53 11.48
C ASN A 92 8.32 22.05 12.92
N ASP A 93 8.00 21.20 13.90
CA ASP A 93 8.28 21.38 15.34
C ASP A 93 9.71 20.96 15.76
N GLY A 94 10.55 20.53 14.82
CA GLY A 94 11.91 20.05 15.08
C GLY A 94 11.99 18.64 15.70
N LYS A 95 10.87 17.94 15.88
CA LYS A 95 10.85 16.61 16.49
C LYS A 95 10.91 15.51 15.45
N ARG A 96 11.64 14.44 15.77
CA ARG A 96 11.65 13.20 14.98
C ARG A 96 10.27 12.53 15.01
N LYS A 97 9.85 11.96 13.89
CA LYS A 97 8.56 11.28 13.71
C LYS A 97 8.78 9.80 13.35
N GLY A 98 7.72 9.01 13.43
CA GLY A 98 7.73 7.55 13.27
C GLY A 98 7.86 7.02 11.85
N SER A 99 8.34 7.84 10.91
CA SER A 99 8.54 7.47 9.50
C SER A 99 9.93 7.89 9.05
N VAL A 100 10.54 7.12 8.15
CA VAL A 100 11.86 7.39 7.59
C VAL A 100 11.81 8.48 6.52
N CYS A 101 12.87 9.29 6.42
CA CYS A 101 12.98 10.28 5.36
C CYS A 101 13.22 9.59 4.00
N PHE A 102 12.46 9.95 2.97
CA PHE A 102 12.64 9.48 1.59
C PHE A 102 14.04 9.76 1.01
N ARG A 103 14.77 10.74 1.56
CA ARG A 103 16.17 11.05 1.18
C ARG A 103 17.20 10.25 1.99
N SER A 104 16.78 9.26 2.77
CA SER A 104 17.68 8.37 3.49
C SER A 104 18.32 7.36 2.54
N GLU A 105 19.58 7.56 2.20
CA GLU A 105 20.34 6.58 1.39
C GLU A 105 20.44 5.22 2.09
N LYS A 106 20.60 5.21 3.43
CA LYS A 106 20.62 3.98 4.21
C LYS A 106 19.31 3.19 4.08
N PHE A 107 18.19 3.90 4.02
CA PHE A 107 16.88 3.26 3.84
C PHE A 107 16.65 2.83 2.40
N LYS A 108 17.07 3.61 1.40
CA LYS A 108 17.05 3.19 0.00
C LYS A 108 17.85 1.89 -0.22
N ASP A 109 19.03 1.78 0.38
CA ASP A 109 19.82 0.54 0.34
C ASP A 109 19.13 -0.63 1.07
N TYR A 110 18.38 -0.32 2.13
CA TYR A 110 17.57 -1.33 2.82
C TYR A 110 16.40 -1.81 1.98
N MET A 111 15.70 -0.90 1.31
CA MET A 111 14.64 -1.21 0.34
C MET A 111 15.16 -2.02 -0.85
N LYS A 112 16.32 -1.66 -1.43
CA LYS A 112 16.93 -2.43 -2.53
C LYS A 112 17.22 -3.87 -2.12
N ARG A 113 17.75 -4.09 -0.91
CA ARG A 113 17.94 -5.46 -0.37
C ARG A 113 16.63 -6.20 -0.15
N TRP A 114 15.57 -5.51 0.24
CA TRP A 114 14.24 -6.11 0.31
C TRP A 114 13.70 -6.49 -1.07
N ILE A 115 13.83 -5.62 -2.07
CA ILE A 115 13.48 -5.88 -3.48
C ILE A 115 14.23 -7.12 -4.00
N ASP A 116 15.53 -7.23 -3.70
CA ASP A 116 16.33 -8.40 -4.05
C ASP A 116 15.77 -9.68 -3.39
N ALA A 117 15.40 -9.62 -2.11
CA ALA A 117 14.79 -10.76 -1.42
C ALA A 117 13.39 -11.13 -1.96
N VAL A 118 12.59 -10.15 -2.37
CA VAL A 118 11.31 -10.37 -3.06
C VAL A 118 11.54 -11.12 -4.37
N LYS A 119 12.54 -10.69 -5.16
CA LYS A 119 12.90 -11.38 -6.40
C LYS A 119 13.41 -12.80 -6.14
N GLU A 120 14.32 -12.97 -5.18
CA GLU A 120 14.88 -14.28 -4.80
C GLU A 120 13.81 -15.26 -4.30
N ALA A 121 12.77 -14.74 -3.63
CA ALA A 121 11.64 -15.53 -3.15
C ALA A 121 10.67 -15.95 -4.27
N GLY A 122 10.77 -15.38 -5.47
CA GLY A 122 9.97 -15.77 -6.64
C GLY A 122 8.63 -15.03 -6.77
N PHE A 123 8.51 -13.83 -6.19
CA PHE A 123 7.33 -12.99 -6.36
C PHE A 123 7.19 -12.45 -7.79
N ASP A 124 5.95 -12.18 -8.21
CA ASP A 124 5.64 -11.65 -9.55
C ASP A 124 5.69 -10.11 -9.59
N ALA A 125 5.32 -9.47 -8.48
CA ALA A 125 5.25 -8.01 -8.37
C ALA A 125 5.56 -7.51 -6.97
N ILE A 126 5.90 -6.23 -6.90
CA ILE A 126 5.83 -5.44 -5.66
C ILE A 126 4.53 -4.66 -5.68
N PHE A 127 3.80 -4.73 -4.57
CA PHE A 127 2.65 -3.90 -4.27
C PHE A 127 3.10 -2.73 -3.39
N TRP A 128 3.27 -1.56 -4.00
CA TRP A 128 3.61 -0.32 -3.31
C TRP A 128 2.37 0.22 -2.60
N ASP A 129 2.23 -0.17 -1.33
CA ASP A 129 1.04 0.11 -0.52
C ASP A 129 1.05 1.54 0.04
N GLU A 130 0.17 2.39 -0.49
CA GLU A 130 -0.13 3.72 0.03
C GLU A 130 1.11 4.56 0.40
N PRO A 131 2.07 4.80 -0.50
CA PRO A 131 3.26 5.54 -0.15
C PRO A 131 2.99 6.96 0.41
N HIS A 132 3.55 7.28 1.59
CA HIS A 132 3.27 8.57 2.25
C HIS A 132 4.41 9.12 3.12
N PHE A 133 4.45 10.45 3.27
CA PHE A 133 5.13 11.09 4.42
C PHE A 133 4.40 10.77 5.72
N TYR A 134 5.07 10.88 6.87
CA TYR A 134 4.47 10.65 8.19
C TYR A 134 3.07 11.28 8.31
N ILE A 135 2.08 10.43 8.54
CA ILE A 135 0.69 10.84 8.85
C ILE A 135 0.49 10.63 10.35
N PRO A 136 0.22 11.69 11.13
CA PRO A 136 -0.12 11.51 12.53
C PRO A 136 -1.48 10.80 12.66
N TYR A 137 -1.54 9.75 13.48
CA TYR A 137 -2.77 9.03 13.80
C TYR A 137 -3.29 9.43 15.20
N PRO A 138 -4.61 9.58 15.41
CA PRO A 138 -5.71 9.45 14.44
C PRO A 138 -6.08 10.76 13.71
N TYR A 139 -5.41 11.88 14.02
CA TYR A 139 -5.72 13.19 13.45
C TYR A 139 -4.49 13.85 12.88
N SER A 140 -4.66 14.51 11.72
CA SER A 140 -3.63 15.36 11.12
C SER A 140 -4.03 16.83 11.20
N ASN A 141 -3.14 17.66 11.73
CA ASN A 141 -3.28 19.13 11.74
C ASN A 141 -2.65 19.78 10.49
N PHE A 142 -2.49 19.02 9.40
CA PHE A 142 -1.97 19.54 8.14
C PHE A 142 -2.86 20.70 7.61
N PRO A 143 -2.30 21.80 7.08
CA PRO A 143 -0.89 22.03 6.78
C PRO A 143 -0.06 22.66 7.92
N THR A 144 -0.61 22.80 9.13
CA THR A 144 0.11 23.38 10.28
C THR A 144 1.22 22.46 10.80
N GLU A 145 0.97 21.16 10.84
CA GLU A 145 1.96 20.14 11.18
C GLU A 145 2.31 19.32 9.94
N TRP A 146 3.60 19.24 9.63
CA TRP A 146 4.07 18.50 8.46
C TRP A 146 5.52 18.05 8.60
N THR A 147 5.88 17.02 7.85
CA THR A 147 7.25 16.54 7.63
C THR A 147 7.58 16.62 6.14
N CYS A 148 8.84 16.67 5.71
CA CYS A 148 10.06 16.48 6.47
C CYS A 148 10.95 17.73 6.41
N ARG A 149 11.48 18.16 7.56
CA ARG A 149 12.49 19.21 7.72
C ARG A 149 13.78 18.69 8.36
N CYS A 150 14.15 17.43 8.12
CA CYS A 150 15.47 16.93 8.56
C CYS A 150 16.59 17.68 7.81
N GLU A 151 17.84 17.61 8.30
CA GLU A 151 18.96 18.33 7.67
C GLU A 151 19.09 18.05 6.17
N LYS A 152 18.99 16.77 5.77
CA LYS A 152 19.02 16.35 4.35
C LYS A 152 17.93 17.02 3.51
N CYS A 153 16.74 17.21 4.06
CA CYS A 153 15.63 17.89 3.37
C CYS A 153 15.83 19.40 3.33
N LYS A 154 16.31 20.03 4.42
CA LYS A 154 16.60 21.46 4.47
C LYS A 154 17.70 21.85 3.49
N GLU A 155 18.79 21.08 3.45
CA GLU A 155 19.90 21.27 2.51
C GLU A 155 19.44 21.14 1.05
N ALA A 156 18.70 20.08 0.73
CA ALA A 156 18.17 19.86 -0.62
C ALA A 156 17.17 20.94 -1.04
N PHE A 157 16.31 21.39 -0.13
CA PHE A 157 15.39 22.50 -0.38
C PHE A 157 16.15 23.79 -0.66
N LYS A 158 17.11 24.14 0.21
CA LYS A 158 17.92 25.36 0.04
C LYS A 158 18.71 25.34 -1.26
N SER A 159 19.26 24.19 -1.64
CA SER A 159 19.94 24.03 -2.93
C SER A 159 19.00 24.24 -4.11
N LYS A 160 17.71 23.89 -4.00
CA LYS A 160 16.73 24.02 -5.08
C LYS A 160 16.14 25.43 -5.18
N TYR A 161 15.71 25.99 -4.06
CA TYR A 161 14.96 27.25 -4.03
C TYR A 161 15.81 28.48 -3.67
N ASN A 162 17.08 28.28 -3.29
CA ASN A 162 18.03 29.34 -2.91
C ASN A 162 17.61 30.16 -1.67
N TYR A 163 16.84 29.56 -0.76
CA TYR A 163 16.53 30.12 0.55
C TYR A 163 16.28 29.01 1.60
N GLU A 164 16.28 29.36 2.89
CA GLU A 164 16.06 28.39 3.97
C GLU A 164 14.65 27.78 3.93
N MET A 165 14.55 26.47 4.19
CA MET A 165 13.25 25.79 4.22
C MET A 165 12.35 26.37 5.32
N PRO A 166 11.17 26.93 4.96
CA PRO A 166 10.32 27.63 5.90
C PRO A 166 9.69 26.66 6.90
N GLU A 167 9.25 27.19 8.05
CA GLU A 167 8.51 26.41 9.07
C GLU A 167 7.01 26.35 8.76
N VAL A 168 6.53 27.38 8.07
CA VAL A 168 5.16 27.50 7.56
C VAL A 168 5.09 26.81 6.21
N TYR A 169 4.09 25.94 6.06
CA TYR A 169 3.85 25.25 4.80
C TYR A 169 3.49 26.25 3.70
N ASN A 170 4.16 26.14 2.54
CA ASN A 170 3.91 26.97 1.36
C ASN A 170 3.99 26.12 0.09
N GLN A 171 3.80 26.75 -1.08
CA GLN A 171 3.82 26.05 -2.36
C GLN A 171 5.19 25.40 -2.65
N ASP A 172 6.30 26.07 -2.34
CA ASP A 172 7.64 25.52 -2.56
C ASP A 172 7.89 24.27 -1.71
N VAL A 173 7.48 24.27 -0.44
CA VAL A 173 7.53 23.09 0.44
C VAL A 173 6.67 21.98 -0.13
N SER A 174 5.48 22.33 -0.63
CA SER A 174 4.56 21.38 -1.23
C SER A 174 5.17 20.69 -2.44
N ASP A 175 5.72 21.46 -3.39
CA ASP A 175 6.39 20.95 -4.59
C ASP A 175 7.64 20.14 -4.24
N PHE A 176 8.42 20.59 -3.24
CA PHE A 176 9.59 19.87 -2.76
C PHE A 176 9.25 18.50 -2.17
N ARG A 177 8.21 18.41 -1.34
CA ARG A 177 7.76 17.15 -0.74
C ARG A 177 7.31 16.17 -1.81
N HIS A 178 6.53 16.66 -2.78
CA HIS A 178 6.09 15.87 -3.92
C HIS A 178 7.26 15.31 -4.72
N GLU A 179 8.19 16.16 -5.13
CA GLU A 179 9.38 15.71 -5.86
C GLU A 179 10.21 14.72 -5.04
N THR A 180 10.37 14.96 -3.74
CA THR A 180 11.14 14.08 -2.85
C THR A 180 10.54 12.67 -2.78
N ALA A 181 9.22 12.55 -2.61
CA ALA A 181 8.53 11.27 -2.64
C ALA A 181 8.61 10.64 -4.04
N PHE A 182 8.28 11.42 -5.08
CA PHE A 182 8.33 10.97 -6.47
C PHE A 182 9.70 10.39 -6.85
N GLN A 183 10.80 11.07 -6.53
CA GLN A 183 12.16 10.61 -6.83
C GLN A 183 12.47 9.28 -6.14
N PHE A 184 12.07 9.12 -4.87
CA PHE A 184 12.25 7.86 -4.16
C PHE A 184 11.49 6.72 -4.86
N PHE A 185 10.22 6.90 -5.21
CA PHE A 185 9.44 5.85 -5.88
C PHE A 185 9.89 5.59 -7.30
N ALA A 186 10.33 6.61 -8.04
CA ALA A 186 10.95 6.44 -9.34
C ALA A 186 12.23 5.58 -9.24
N GLU A 187 13.08 5.84 -8.24
CA GLU A 187 14.29 5.05 -7.99
C GLU A 187 13.97 3.59 -7.62
N MET A 188 13.08 3.37 -6.64
CA MET A 188 12.75 2.02 -6.16
C MET A 188 12.00 1.19 -7.23
N SER A 189 11.06 1.80 -7.96
CA SER A 189 10.33 1.11 -9.03
C SER A 189 11.23 0.79 -10.23
N SER A 190 12.19 1.66 -10.55
CA SER A 190 13.21 1.38 -11.57
C SER A 190 14.06 0.18 -11.18
N TYR A 191 14.56 0.16 -9.95
CA TYR A 191 15.36 -0.96 -9.45
C TYR A 191 14.55 -2.27 -9.44
N ALA A 192 13.29 -2.24 -9.01
CA ALA A 192 12.40 -3.41 -9.08
C ALA A 192 12.19 -3.91 -10.52
N LYS A 193 12.02 -2.99 -11.47
CA LYS A 193 11.88 -3.32 -12.90
C LYS A 193 13.15 -3.98 -13.45
N GLU A 194 14.33 -3.48 -13.09
CA GLU A 194 15.63 -4.06 -13.46
C GLU A 194 15.78 -5.49 -12.94
N LYS A 195 15.21 -5.81 -11.77
CA LYS A 195 15.15 -7.17 -11.21
C LYS A 195 14.07 -8.04 -11.88
N GLY A 196 13.33 -7.51 -12.84
CA GLY A 196 12.27 -8.20 -13.56
C GLY A 196 11.03 -8.44 -12.70
N LEU A 197 10.74 -7.56 -11.73
CA LEU A 197 9.48 -7.52 -11.00
C LEU A 197 8.53 -6.52 -11.65
N LYS A 198 7.23 -6.79 -11.59
CA LYS A 198 6.22 -5.77 -11.90
C LYS A 198 6.07 -4.80 -10.74
N ASN A 199 5.70 -3.56 -11.04
CA ASN A 199 5.33 -2.57 -10.04
C ASN A 199 3.82 -2.33 -10.06
N VAL A 200 3.16 -2.67 -8.96
CA VAL A 200 1.74 -2.39 -8.70
C VAL A 200 1.70 -1.32 -7.63
N ILE A 201 0.98 -0.22 -7.84
CA ILE A 201 0.84 0.83 -6.81
C ILE A 201 -0.61 0.96 -6.35
N CYS A 202 -0.81 1.04 -5.04
CA CYS A 202 -2.05 1.50 -4.43
C CYS A 202 -1.86 2.92 -3.93
N PHE A 203 -2.67 3.83 -4.44
CA PHE A 203 -2.73 5.19 -3.92
C PHE A 203 -3.70 5.24 -2.75
N LEU A 204 -3.37 6.03 -1.73
CA LEU A 204 -4.38 6.55 -0.81
C LEU A 204 -5.51 7.20 -1.63
N PRO A 205 -6.78 7.02 -1.27
CA PRO A 205 -7.94 7.32 -2.12
C PRO A 205 -8.29 8.82 -2.18
N LYS A 206 -7.28 9.68 -2.13
CA LYS A 206 -7.39 11.13 -2.20
C LYS A 206 -6.12 11.77 -2.75
N GLU A 207 -6.26 12.59 -3.79
CA GLU A 207 -5.20 13.47 -4.29
C GLU A 207 -5.08 14.68 -3.33
N THR A 208 -4.01 14.72 -2.53
CA THR A 208 -3.79 15.76 -1.52
C THR A 208 -2.32 15.93 -1.16
N ASP A 209 -1.94 17.17 -0.83
CA ASP A 209 -0.62 17.52 -0.32
C ASP A 209 -0.25 16.81 1.00
N LEU A 210 -1.23 16.35 1.78
CA LEU A 210 -0.99 15.70 3.08
C LEU A 210 0.03 14.57 2.96
N PHE A 211 -0.16 13.69 1.98
CA PHE A 211 0.65 12.48 1.79
C PHE A 211 1.99 12.72 1.09
N GLY A 212 2.19 13.93 0.55
CA GLY A 212 3.34 14.34 -0.26
C GLY A 212 3.20 13.99 -1.73
N ILE A 213 2.62 12.85 -2.10
CA ILE A 213 2.21 12.58 -3.48
C ILE A 213 0.86 13.25 -3.72
N LYS A 214 0.91 14.47 -4.27
CA LYS A 214 -0.26 15.33 -4.50
C LYS A 214 -1.29 14.76 -5.47
N ASP A 215 -0.81 14.07 -6.50
CA ASP A 215 -1.62 13.56 -7.59
C ASP A 215 -1.15 12.16 -8.00
N PHE A 216 -2.09 11.34 -8.45
CA PHE A 216 -1.84 9.97 -8.89
C PHE A 216 -1.12 9.94 -10.24
N GLU A 217 -1.39 10.94 -11.09
CA GLU A 217 -0.90 11.04 -12.46
C GLU A 217 0.63 11.05 -12.52
N SER A 218 1.27 11.74 -11.58
CA SER A 218 2.72 11.83 -11.48
C SER A 218 3.40 10.47 -11.35
N LEU A 219 2.81 9.51 -10.62
CA LEU A 219 3.34 8.15 -10.56
C LEU A 219 2.77 7.26 -11.66
N ALA A 220 1.51 7.45 -12.07
CA ALA A 220 0.90 6.66 -13.15
C ALA A 220 1.63 6.80 -14.50
N LYS A 221 2.24 7.96 -14.78
CA LYS A 221 3.01 8.19 -16.01
C LYS A 221 4.37 7.48 -16.04
N LEU A 222 4.88 6.99 -14.91
CA LEU A 222 6.17 6.30 -14.87
C LEU A 222 6.09 5.02 -15.71
N GLU A 223 7.06 4.82 -16.60
CA GLU A 223 7.14 3.61 -17.44
C GLU A 223 7.37 2.34 -16.61
N THR A 224 7.99 2.50 -15.44
CA THR A 224 8.28 1.42 -14.50
C THR A 224 7.04 0.88 -13.79
N ILE A 225 5.95 1.65 -13.73
CA ILE A 225 4.68 1.25 -13.11
C ILE A 225 3.85 0.45 -14.11
N ASP A 226 3.39 -0.74 -13.71
CA ASP A 226 2.64 -1.67 -14.57
C ASP A 226 1.13 -1.65 -14.29
N ASP A 227 0.75 -1.47 -13.03
CA ASP A 227 -0.64 -1.51 -12.54
C ASP A 227 -0.85 -0.39 -11.51
N ILE A 228 -1.99 0.29 -11.59
CA ILE A 228 -2.38 1.35 -10.66
C ILE A 228 -3.74 1.04 -10.01
N GLY A 229 -3.87 1.35 -8.73
CA GLY A 229 -5.12 1.20 -8.02
C GLY A 229 -5.23 2.11 -6.82
N THR A 230 -6.35 1.99 -6.13
CA THR A 230 -6.63 2.70 -4.89
C THR A 230 -7.65 1.88 -4.09
N ASP A 231 -7.88 2.31 -2.87
CA ASP A 231 -8.61 1.60 -1.84
C ASP A 231 -9.63 2.52 -1.16
N PRO A 232 -10.79 2.75 -1.80
CA PRO A 232 -11.81 3.63 -1.26
C PRO A 232 -12.55 2.98 -0.08
N TYR A 233 -11.86 2.81 1.06
CA TYR A 233 -12.39 2.22 2.29
C TYR A 233 -13.37 3.16 2.99
N TRP A 234 -14.57 3.32 2.43
CA TRP A 234 -15.54 4.33 2.82
C TRP A 234 -15.92 4.28 4.31
N MET A 235 -15.91 3.11 4.95
CA MET A 235 -16.18 2.99 6.38
C MET A 235 -14.99 3.48 7.21
N ALA A 236 -13.76 3.19 6.80
CA ALA A 236 -12.55 3.67 7.46
C ALA A 236 -12.38 5.20 7.34
N PHE A 237 -12.72 5.76 6.18
CA PHE A 237 -12.71 7.21 5.95
C PHE A 237 -13.96 7.93 6.48
N ASN A 238 -14.97 7.19 6.96
CA ASN A 238 -16.27 7.72 7.36
C ASN A 238 -16.91 8.63 6.28
N LEU A 239 -16.90 8.15 5.04
CA LEU A 239 -17.45 8.82 3.87
C LEU A 239 -18.66 8.04 3.30
N PRO A 240 -19.57 8.70 2.57
CA PRO A 240 -20.62 8.01 1.84
C PRO A 240 -20.03 7.10 0.75
N MET A 241 -20.46 5.83 0.72
CA MET A 241 -19.90 4.81 -0.17
C MET A 241 -20.00 5.19 -1.65
N GLU A 242 -21.20 5.47 -2.15
CA GLU A 242 -21.44 5.65 -3.59
C GLU A 242 -20.55 6.74 -4.20
N PRO A 243 -20.59 8.01 -3.77
CA PRO A 243 -19.78 9.05 -4.39
C PRO A 243 -18.28 8.76 -4.25
N PHE A 244 -17.85 8.24 -3.09
CA PHE A 244 -16.44 8.00 -2.83
C PHE A 244 -15.87 6.86 -3.70
N VAL A 245 -16.57 5.73 -3.79
CA VAL A 245 -16.17 4.60 -4.62
C VAL A 245 -16.29 4.95 -6.10
N SER A 246 -17.32 5.69 -6.50
CA SER A 246 -17.52 6.14 -7.89
C SER A 246 -16.40 7.07 -8.36
N GLU A 247 -16.07 8.11 -7.59
CA GLU A 247 -15.06 9.10 -7.95
C GLU A 247 -13.66 8.48 -8.05
N THR A 248 -13.27 7.67 -7.07
CA THR A 248 -11.97 7.00 -7.04
C THR A 248 -11.83 5.96 -8.17
N SER A 249 -12.86 5.14 -8.40
CA SER A 249 -12.90 4.17 -9.49
C SER A 249 -12.81 4.85 -10.86
N LYS A 250 -13.54 5.95 -11.05
CA LYS A 250 -13.47 6.77 -12.27
C LYS A 250 -12.06 7.31 -12.50
N ARG A 251 -11.44 7.88 -11.46
CA ARG A 251 -10.09 8.46 -11.54
C ARG A 251 -9.04 7.41 -11.93
N ILE A 252 -9.08 6.22 -11.33
CA ILE A 252 -8.18 5.11 -11.68
C ILE A 252 -8.41 4.64 -13.11
N LYS A 253 -9.67 4.52 -13.55
CA LYS A 253 -10.00 4.20 -14.95
C LYS A 253 -9.40 5.19 -15.94
N GLU A 254 -9.58 6.49 -15.69
CA GLU A 254 -9.07 7.55 -16.58
C GLU A 254 -7.55 7.50 -16.72
N LEU A 255 -6.83 7.35 -15.60
CA LEU A 255 -5.37 7.26 -15.62
C LEU A 255 -4.86 5.98 -16.27
N SER A 256 -5.53 4.84 -16.01
CA SER A 256 -5.19 3.57 -16.62
C SER A 256 -5.34 3.62 -18.14
N GLU A 257 -6.40 4.23 -18.65
CA GLU A 257 -6.63 4.40 -20.09
C GLU A 257 -5.65 5.39 -20.71
N LYS A 258 -5.38 6.51 -20.03
CA LYS A 258 -4.45 7.53 -20.48
C LYS A 258 -3.01 7.02 -20.62
N TYR A 259 -2.55 6.20 -19.68
CA TYR A 259 -1.16 5.73 -19.61
C TYR A 259 -0.99 4.24 -19.96
N ASN A 260 -2.06 3.60 -20.46
CA ASN A 260 -2.09 2.18 -20.80
C ASN A 260 -1.54 1.27 -19.67
N LYS A 261 -2.07 1.46 -18.46
CA LYS A 261 -1.72 0.68 -17.27
C LYS A 261 -2.78 -0.36 -16.96
N ALA A 262 -2.40 -1.47 -16.34
CA ALA A 262 -3.39 -2.31 -15.66
C ALA A 262 -4.03 -1.52 -14.50
N ARG A 263 -5.19 -1.98 -14.02
CA ARG A 263 -5.91 -1.28 -12.96
C ARG A 263 -6.56 -2.23 -11.98
N HIS A 264 -6.55 -1.84 -10.71
CA HIS A 264 -7.24 -2.57 -9.65
C HIS A 264 -7.92 -1.63 -8.64
N ILE A 265 -8.86 -2.17 -7.86
CA ILE A 265 -9.46 -1.48 -6.70
C ILE A 265 -9.56 -2.45 -5.53
N TRP A 266 -9.37 -1.94 -4.32
CA TRP A 266 -9.56 -2.68 -3.08
C TRP A 266 -10.93 -2.45 -2.44
N ILE A 267 -11.48 -3.50 -1.85
CA ILE A 267 -12.69 -3.48 -1.03
C ILE A 267 -12.32 -3.74 0.43
N GLN A 268 -12.91 -2.95 1.32
CA GLN A 268 -12.67 -3.01 2.76
C GLN A 268 -13.20 -4.35 3.33
N GLY A 269 -12.29 -5.23 3.77
CA GLY A 269 -12.61 -6.48 4.48
C GLY A 269 -12.32 -6.42 5.98
N PHE A 270 -12.06 -5.23 6.52
CA PHE A 270 -11.62 -5.00 7.89
C PHE A 270 -12.45 -3.89 8.55
N ARG A 271 -12.59 -3.92 9.89
CA ARG A 271 -13.34 -2.92 10.68
C ARG A 271 -14.75 -2.62 10.12
N VAL A 272 -15.39 -3.61 9.51
CA VAL A 272 -16.76 -3.50 9.01
C VAL A 272 -17.69 -3.48 10.22
N PRO A 273 -18.50 -2.41 10.42
CA PRO A 273 -19.49 -2.36 11.50
C PRO A 273 -20.61 -3.36 11.27
N LYS A 274 -21.18 -3.88 12.35
CA LYS A 274 -22.28 -4.83 12.26
C LYS A 274 -23.47 -4.23 11.52
N GLY A 275 -24.02 -4.99 10.58
CA GLY A 275 -25.17 -4.57 9.75
C GLY A 275 -24.79 -3.76 8.51
N ARG A 276 -23.50 -3.54 8.25
CA ARG A 276 -23.00 -2.89 7.02
C ARG A 276 -22.26 -3.85 6.09
N GLU A 277 -22.28 -5.15 6.36
CA GLU A 277 -21.55 -6.15 5.58
C GLU A 277 -22.04 -6.23 4.13
N GLU A 278 -23.33 -6.03 3.89
CA GLU A 278 -23.91 -6.03 2.54
C GLU A 278 -23.39 -4.89 1.66
N GLU A 279 -22.90 -3.79 2.26
CA GLU A 279 -22.29 -2.68 1.51
C GLU A 279 -21.07 -3.12 0.70
N LEU A 280 -20.39 -4.21 1.08
CA LEU A 280 -19.27 -4.76 0.29
C LEU A 280 -19.75 -5.18 -1.11
N LYS A 281 -20.96 -5.75 -1.22
CA LYS A 281 -21.56 -6.14 -2.51
C LYS A 281 -21.94 -4.91 -3.32
N GLU A 282 -22.51 -3.90 -2.66
CA GLU A 282 -22.90 -2.64 -3.31
C GLU A 282 -21.67 -1.89 -3.86
N GLY A 283 -20.63 -1.72 -3.04
CA GLY A 283 -19.34 -1.15 -3.46
C GLY A 283 -18.72 -1.93 -4.61
N PHE A 284 -18.76 -3.26 -4.58
CA PHE A 284 -18.33 -4.11 -5.68
C PHE A 284 -19.10 -3.84 -6.99
N GLN A 285 -20.43 -3.69 -6.94
CA GLN A 285 -21.21 -3.39 -8.16
C GLN A 285 -20.83 -2.04 -8.75
N ILE A 286 -20.56 -1.03 -7.91
CA ILE A 286 -20.08 0.28 -8.35
C ILE A 286 -18.74 0.12 -9.06
N ILE A 287 -17.75 -0.52 -8.42
CA ILE A 287 -16.41 -0.79 -9.00
C ILE A 287 -16.54 -1.49 -10.36
N LYS A 288 -17.39 -2.53 -10.43
CA LYS A 288 -17.64 -3.31 -11.65
C LYS A 288 -18.24 -2.46 -12.76
N SER A 289 -19.10 -1.49 -12.44
CA SER A 289 -19.72 -0.58 -13.42
C SER A 289 -18.68 0.30 -14.15
N PHE A 290 -17.53 0.57 -13.53
CA PHE A 290 -16.40 1.27 -14.15
C PHE A 290 -15.48 0.34 -14.98
N GLY A 291 -15.87 -0.92 -15.19
CA GLY A 291 -15.11 -1.87 -16.02
C GLY A 291 -13.81 -2.34 -15.36
N ILE A 292 -13.69 -2.23 -14.04
CA ILE A 292 -12.51 -2.65 -13.28
C ILE A 292 -12.54 -4.18 -13.14
N GLN A 293 -11.51 -4.84 -13.69
CA GLN A 293 -11.49 -6.29 -13.82
C GLN A 293 -10.64 -7.00 -12.76
N HIS A 294 -9.80 -6.27 -12.03
CA HIS A 294 -9.02 -6.78 -10.91
C HIS A 294 -9.50 -6.14 -9.62
N VAL A 295 -10.10 -6.93 -8.73
CA VAL A 295 -10.62 -6.45 -7.45
C VAL A 295 -9.93 -7.21 -6.32
N LEU A 296 -9.41 -6.49 -5.34
CA LEU A 296 -8.74 -7.08 -4.19
C LEU A 296 -9.53 -6.81 -2.91
N PHE A 297 -9.33 -7.67 -1.91
CA PHE A 297 -9.91 -7.50 -0.59
C PHE A 297 -8.79 -7.41 0.44
N TRP A 298 -8.87 -6.45 1.35
CA TRP A 298 -7.93 -6.39 2.46
C TRP A 298 -8.42 -7.27 3.61
N GLY A 299 -7.66 -8.36 3.84
CA GLY A 299 -7.76 -9.23 5.00
C GLY A 299 -8.25 -10.64 4.71
N VAL A 300 -7.34 -11.62 4.69
CA VAL A 300 -7.71 -13.05 4.74
C VAL A 300 -8.62 -13.34 5.93
N TYR A 301 -9.72 -14.05 5.68
CA TYR A 301 -10.77 -14.34 6.68
C TYR A 301 -11.32 -13.09 7.37
N ALA A 302 -11.49 -12.01 6.60
CA ALA A 302 -11.97 -10.71 7.08
C ALA A 302 -11.21 -10.24 8.34
N CYS A 303 -9.88 -10.42 8.35
CA CYS A 303 -9.00 -10.03 9.46
C CYS A 303 -9.34 -10.61 10.84
N LYS A 304 -10.14 -11.68 10.94
CA LYS A 304 -10.64 -12.19 12.24
C LYS A 304 -9.56 -12.51 13.28
N HIS A 305 -8.34 -12.78 12.83
CA HIS A 305 -7.19 -13.11 13.66
C HIS A 305 -6.48 -11.88 14.25
N MET A 306 -6.78 -10.67 13.77
CA MET A 306 -6.18 -9.41 14.22
C MET A 306 -7.25 -8.50 14.83
N SER A 307 -7.41 -8.57 16.15
CA SER A 307 -8.50 -7.90 16.89
C SER A 307 -8.59 -6.39 16.68
N HIS A 308 -7.48 -5.70 16.37
CA HIS A 308 -7.48 -4.26 16.13
C HIS A 308 -8.26 -3.87 14.87
N ILE A 309 -8.23 -4.73 13.84
CA ILE A 309 -8.84 -4.47 12.54
C ILE A 309 -9.94 -5.47 12.17
N ALA A 310 -10.28 -6.40 13.05
CA ALA A 310 -11.39 -7.31 12.85
C ALA A 310 -12.72 -6.52 12.70
N PRO A 311 -13.59 -6.90 11.76
CA PRO A 311 -15.00 -6.52 11.76
C PRO A 311 -15.71 -6.88 13.07
N GLU A 312 -16.85 -6.24 13.32
CA GLU A 312 -17.71 -6.60 14.45
C GLU A 312 -18.38 -7.98 14.26
N ASP A 313 -18.62 -8.37 13.01
CA ASP A 313 -19.04 -9.73 12.60
C ASP A 313 -18.12 -10.24 11.47
N PRO A 314 -16.96 -10.83 11.82
CA PRO A 314 -15.97 -11.23 10.83
C PRO A 314 -16.43 -12.42 9.97
N ASP A 315 -17.24 -13.32 10.52
CA ASP A 315 -17.74 -14.48 9.77
C ASP A 315 -18.74 -14.03 8.71
N LYS A 316 -19.69 -13.14 9.07
CA LYS A 316 -20.61 -12.55 8.10
C LYS A 316 -19.87 -11.74 7.04
N THR A 317 -18.90 -10.92 7.44
CA THR A 317 -18.06 -10.16 6.48
C THR A 317 -17.34 -11.09 5.50
N TRP A 318 -16.79 -12.20 6.00
CA TRP A 318 -16.11 -13.18 5.16
C TRP A 318 -17.06 -13.90 4.20
N GLU A 319 -18.28 -14.25 4.63
CA GLU A 319 -19.33 -14.78 3.77
C GLU A 319 -19.67 -13.83 2.62
N GLU A 320 -19.77 -12.52 2.88
CA GLU A 320 -20.02 -11.52 1.85
C GLU A 320 -18.90 -11.45 0.82
N ILE A 321 -17.63 -11.48 1.26
CA ILE A 321 -16.46 -11.54 0.36
C ILE A 321 -16.51 -12.81 -0.50
N LEU A 322 -16.73 -13.98 0.10
CA LEU A 322 -16.84 -15.25 -0.64
C LEU A 322 -18.01 -15.24 -1.63
N SER A 323 -19.14 -14.64 -1.26
CA SER A 323 -20.30 -14.47 -2.14
C SER A 323 -19.94 -13.64 -3.37
N ILE A 324 -19.18 -12.54 -3.21
CA ILE A 324 -18.75 -11.69 -4.34
C ILE A 324 -17.86 -12.50 -5.28
N VAL A 325 -16.84 -13.17 -4.75
CA VAL A 325 -15.87 -13.93 -5.56
C VAL A 325 -16.55 -15.09 -6.29
N SER A 326 -17.33 -15.89 -5.58
CA SER A 326 -17.94 -17.11 -6.14
C SER A 326 -18.99 -16.85 -7.21
N GLN A 327 -19.70 -15.72 -7.16
CA GLN A 327 -20.70 -15.31 -8.14
C GLN A 327 -20.10 -14.67 -9.40
N ASN A 328 -18.80 -14.36 -9.41
CA ASN A 328 -18.14 -13.62 -10.48
C ASN A 328 -16.83 -14.31 -10.97
N LYS A 329 -16.62 -15.57 -10.58
CA LYS A 329 -15.45 -16.39 -10.97
C LYS A 329 -15.46 -16.81 -12.44
#